data_AF-C1LIZ1-F1
#
_entry.id   AF-C1LIZ1-F1
#
_cell.length_a   1.000
_cell.length_b   1.000
_cell.length_c   1.000
_cell.angle_alpha   90.00
_cell.angle_beta   90.00
_cell.angle_gamma   90.00
#
_symmetry.space_group_name_H-M   'P 1'
#
loop_
_entity.id
_entity.type
_entity.pdbx_description
1 polymer ?
#
loop_
_entity_poly.entity_id
_entity_poly.type
_entity_poly.pdbx_seq_one_letter_code
_entity_poly.pdbx_strand_id
1 'polypeptide(L)'
;MMLLLLLYIYVSLMLIHESTQLIHSKEEISRIKENRLRIQDSLQRSIQSTRTAKQIMQEQEEAMKSHMKNQNRSIDEFLNCAKTNFKSIRGNSFVKAISQFMKSKTVLGTKYYNETIETWSNCLSEMKAKFDEDISKNRMHMCDLLVDPYPPGLRNLENTFVKYYDENLAYSHWFHVHEALSHIIDEHENSGIL
;
A
#
# COMPACT_ATOMS: atom_id res chain seq x y z
N MET A 1 5.13 50.02 -28.11
CA MET A 1 5.20 50.04 -26.62
C MET A 1 3.94 49.49 -25.92
N MET A 2 2.88 49.06 -26.62
CA MET A 2 1.68 48.49 -25.98
C MET A 2 1.71 46.97 -25.77
N LEU A 3 2.61 46.25 -26.45
CA LEU A 3 2.77 44.80 -26.35
C LEU A 3 3.51 44.34 -25.07
N LEU A 4 4.41 45.16 -24.54
CA LEU A 4 5.16 44.85 -23.30
C LEU A 4 4.29 44.99 -22.05
N LEU A 5 3.29 45.87 -22.06
CA LEU A 5 2.34 46.05 -20.94
C LEU A 5 1.33 44.91 -20.84
N LEU A 6 0.90 44.35 -21.98
CA LEU A 6 0.05 43.15 -22.01
C LEU A 6 0.80 41.89 -21.56
N LEU A 7 2.08 41.77 -21.93
CA LEU A 7 2.93 40.67 -21.48
C LEU A 7 3.19 40.72 -19.96
N TYR A 8 3.35 41.92 -19.39
CA TYR A 8 3.49 42.07 -17.95
C TYR A 8 2.19 41.73 -17.20
N ILE A 9 1.03 42.15 -17.72
CA ILE A 9 -0.27 41.79 -17.14
C ILE A 9 -0.53 40.27 -17.25
N TYR A 10 -0.17 39.62 -18.36
CA TYR A 10 -0.32 38.16 -18.52
C TYR A 10 0.64 37.35 -17.64
N VAL A 11 1.90 37.79 -17.50
CA VAL A 11 2.89 37.11 -16.65
C VAL A 11 2.59 37.35 -15.17
N SER A 12 2.10 38.54 -14.79
CA SER A 12 1.62 38.80 -13.42
C SER A 12 0.31 38.06 -13.10
N LEU A 13 -0.61 37.88 -14.07
CA LEU A 13 -1.83 37.09 -13.89
C LEU A 13 -1.58 35.58 -13.87
N MET A 14 -0.60 35.06 -14.62
CA MET A 14 -0.20 33.64 -14.50
C MET A 14 0.42 33.34 -13.12
N LEU A 15 1.22 34.26 -12.57
CA LEU A 15 1.81 34.09 -11.23
C LEU A 15 0.80 34.22 -10.09
N ILE A 16 -0.33 34.91 -10.31
CA ILE A 16 -1.45 34.97 -9.36
C ILE A 16 -2.40 33.76 -9.50
N HIS A 17 -2.44 33.09 -10.65
CA HIS A 17 -3.32 31.95 -10.88
C HIS A 17 -2.76 30.58 -10.49
N GLU A 18 -1.45 30.41 -10.38
CA GLU A 18 -0.86 29.18 -9.85
C GLU A 18 -0.79 29.16 -8.31
N SER A 19 -1.00 30.30 -7.64
CA SER A 19 -0.78 30.47 -6.20
C SER A 19 -2.04 30.65 -5.35
N THR A 20 -3.26 30.46 -5.88
CA THR A 20 -4.51 30.63 -5.10
C THR A 20 -5.57 29.54 -5.31
N GLN A 21 -5.24 28.43 -5.97
CA GLN A 21 -6.17 27.31 -6.04
C GLN A 21 -6.07 26.45 -4.77
N LEU A 22 -6.83 26.83 -3.75
CA LEU A 22 -7.34 25.86 -2.79
C LEU A 22 -8.13 24.80 -3.57
N ILE A 23 -7.48 23.68 -3.90
CA ILE A 23 -8.08 22.56 -4.65
C ILE A 23 -9.27 21.97 -3.88
N HIS A 24 -9.19 22.03 -2.55
CA HIS A 24 -10.21 21.53 -1.65
C HIS A 24 -10.86 22.69 -0.93
N SER A 25 -12.19 22.75 -0.97
CA SER A 25 -12.93 23.73 -0.19
C SER A 25 -12.67 23.51 1.31
N LYS A 26 -12.90 24.53 2.15
CA LYS A 26 -12.79 24.37 3.60
C LYS A 26 -13.65 23.20 4.11
N GLU A 27 -14.82 22.99 3.50
CA GLU A 27 -15.70 21.85 3.79
C GLU A 27 -15.07 20.51 3.38
N GLU A 28 -14.42 20.45 2.21
CA GLU A 28 -13.73 19.23 1.78
C GLU A 28 -12.54 18.89 2.68
N ILE A 29 -11.76 19.89 3.11
CA ILE A 29 -10.68 19.72 4.07
C ILE A 29 -11.19 19.28 5.43
N SER A 30 -12.31 19.83 5.89
CA SER A 30 -12.97 19.35 7.12
C SER A 30 -13.34 17.87 7.01
N ARG A 31 -13.90 17.43 5.86
CA ARG A 31 -14.20 16.01 5.61
C ARG A 31 -12.94 15.15 5.54
N ILE A 32 -11.86 15.64 4.95
CA ILE A 32 -10.57 14.93 4.89
C ILE A 32 -10.01 14.74 6.30
N LYS A 33 -10.07 15.78 7.16
CA LYS A 33 -9.67 15.69 8.58
C LYS A 33 -10.49 14.66 9.36
N GLU A 34 -11.82 14.68 9.21
CA GLU A 34 -12.70 13.69 9.82
C GLU A 34 -12.38 12.26 9.36
N ASN A 35 -12.18 12.07 8.05
CA ASN A 35 -11.83 10.77 7.48
C ASN A 35 -10.47 10.28 7.97
N ARG A 36 -9.46 11.16 8.07
CA ARG A 36 -8.14 10.83 8.63
C ARG A 36 -8.29 10.29 10.05
N LEU A 37 -9.05 10.97 10.92
CA LEU A 37 -9.27 10.53 12.29
C LEU A 37 -9.97 9.16 12.36
N ARG A 38 -11.02 8.95 11.55
CA ARG A 38 -11.70 7.63 11.48
C ARG A 38 -10.78 6.51 11.01
N ILE A 39 -9.89 6.81 10.07
CA ILE A 39 -8.88 5.85 9.59
C ILE A 39 -7.86 5.58 10.70
N GLN A 40 -7.41 6.60 11.42
CA GLN A 40 -6.48 6.45 12.55
C GLN A 40 -7.04 5.50 13.62
N ASP A 41 -8.29 5.67 14.02
CA ASP A 41 -8.98 4.77 14.98
C ASP A 41 -9.09 3.34 14.44
N SER A 42 -9.30 3.19 13.14
CA SER A 42 -9.37 1.88 12.48
C SER A 42 -8.00 1.21 12.37
N LEU A 43 -6.94 1.98 12.15
CA LEU A 43 -5.55 1.52 12.14
C LEU A 43 -5.12 1.03 13.54
N GLN A 44 -5.49 1.77 14.58
CA GLN A 44 -5.23 1.35 15.97
C GLN A 44 -5.89 0.01 16.33
N ARG A 45 -7.08 -0.27 15.78
CA ARG A 45 -7.75 -1.57 16.00
C ARG A 45 -7.18 -2.68 15.12
N SER A 46 -6.88 -2.40 13.86
CA SER A 46 -6.41 -3.41 12.90
C SER A 46 -4.97 -3.84 13.12
N ILE A 47 -4.11 -3.00 13.74
CA ILE A 47 -2.74 -3.39 14.05
C ILE A 47 -2.68 -4.60 14.99
N GLN A 48 -3.60 -4.67 15.96
CA GLN A 48 -3.66 -5.82 16.88
C GLN A 48 -4.11 -7.08 16.15
N SER A 49 -5.10 -6.98 15.27
CA SER A 49 -5.57 -8.10 14.44
C SER A 49 -4.46 -8.64 13.54
N THR A 50 -3.69 -7.75 12.90
CA THR A 50 -2.53 -8.13 12.08
C THR A 50 -1.44 -8.81 12.91
N ARG A 51 -1.15 -8.31 14.13
CA ARG A 51 -0.16 -8.91 15.05
C ARG A 51 -0.60 -10.31 15.50
N THR A 52 -1.85 -10.46 15.90
CA THR A 52 -2.40 -11.77 16.30
C THR A 52 -2.40 -12.76 15.14
N ALA A 53 -2.77 -12.34 13.93
CA ALA A 53 -2.71 -13.20 12.75
C ALA A 53 -1.27 -13.65 12.45
N LYS A 54 -0.28 -12.75 12.60
CA LYS A 54 1.15 -13.08 12.45
C LYS A 54 1.61 -14.12 13.47
N GLN A 55 1.23 -13.96 14.75
CA GLN A 55 1.59 -14.90 15.81
C GLN A 55 1.01 -16.28 15.53
N ILE A 56 -0.28 -16.38 15.21
CA ILE A 56 -0.96 -17.63 14.88
C ILE A 56 -0.29 -18.30 13.67
N MET A 57 0.04 -17.53 12.64
CA MET A 57 0.77 -18.04 11.47
C MET A 57 2.12 -18.66 11.88
N GLN A 58 2.92 -17.94 12.66
CA GLN A 58 4.24 -18.41 13.10
C GLN A 58 4.13 -19.66 13.99
N GLU A 59 3.16 -19.72 14.89
CA GLU A 59 2.90 -20.90 15.72
C GLU A 59 2.52 -22.12 14.87
N GLN A 60 1.69 -21.95 13.84
CA GLN A 60 1.34 -23.03 12.92
C GLN A 60 2.52 -23.48 12.06
N GLU A 61 3.39 -22.56 11.62
CA GLU A 61 4.62 -22.91 10.91
C GLU A 61 5.53 -23.78 11.77
N GLU A 62 5.81 -23.36 13.00
CA GLU A 62 6.69 -24.10 13.91
C GLU A 62 6.10 -25.46 14.29
N ALA A 63 4.78 -25.53 14.52
CA ALA A 63 4.09 -26.80 14.73
C ALA A 63 4.24 -27.75 13.54
N MET A 64 4.07 -27.25 12.31
CA MET A 64 4.23 -28.06 11.09
C MET A 64 5.68 -28.48 10.87
N LYS A 65 6.66 -27.59 11.06
CA LYS A 65 8.09 -27.94 10.96
C LYS A 65 8.45 -29.06 11.94
N SER A 66 7.99 -28.95 13.18
CA SER A 66 8.21 -29.97 14.22
C SER A 66 7.60 -31.31 13.82
N HIS A 67 6.34 -31.31 13.35
CA HIS A 67 5.66 -32.51 12.87
C HIS A 67 6.40 -33.19 11.72
N MET A 68 6.87 -32.40 10.76
CA MET A 68 7.55 -32.89 9.55
C MET A 68 8.96 -33.40 9.85
N LYS A 69 9.67 -32.74 10.77
CA LYS A 69 10.98 -33.21 11.26
C LYS A 69 10.89 -34.59 11.88
N ASN A 70 9.82 -34.90 12.62
CA ASN A 70 9.59 -36.23 13.18
C ASN A 70 9.38 -37.32 12.11
N GLN A 71 9.09 -36.92 10.86
CA GLN A 71 8.98 -37.80 9.70
C GLN A 71 10.22 -37.76 8.81
N ASN A 72 11.33 -37.15 9.27
CA ASN A 72 12.54 -36.88 8.47
C ASN A 72 12.28 -36.06 7.20
N ARG A 73 11.28 -35.16 7.21
CA ARG A 73 10.94 -34.26 6.11
C ARG A 73 11.13 -32.80 6.55
N SER A 74 11.32 -31.90 5.59
CA SER A 74 11.25 -30.45 5.80
C SER A 74 10.14 -29.85 4.95
N ILE A 75 9.66 -28.68 5.38
CA ILE A 75 8.69 -27.85 4.65
C ILE A 75 9.25 -26.47 4.32
N ASP A 76 10.52 -26.19 4.65
CA ASP A 76 11.04 -24.81 4.61
C ASP A 76 10.99 -24.21 3.20
N GLU A 77 11.28 -25.01 2.17
CA GLU A 77 11.17 -24.58 0.77
C GLU A 77 9.72 -24.24 0.39
N PHE A 78 8.76 -25.06 0.80
CA PHE A 78 7.33 -24.74 0.66
C PHE A 78 6.97 -23.45 1.39
N LEU A 79 7.38 -23.28 2.64
CA LEU A 79 7.07 -22.08 3.42
C LEU A 79 7.59 -20.83 2.73
N ASN A 80 8.83 -20.87 2.23
CA ASN A 80 9.43 -19.75 1.51
C ASN A 80 8.70 -19.45 0.21
N CYS A 81 8.36 -20.48 -0.56
CA CYS A 81 7.60 -20.36 -1.81
C CYS A 81 6.20 -19.76 -1.55
N ALA A 82 5.43 -20.37 -0.65
CA ALA A 82 4.06 -19.97 -0.32
C ALA A 82 4.01 -18.54 0.24
N LYS A 83 4.87 -18.19 1.19
CA LYS A 83 4.94 -16.82 1.72
C LYS A 83 5.25 -15.80 0.64
N THR A 84 6.19 -16.11 -0.24
CA THR A 84 6.53 -15.24 -1.38
C THR A 84 5.32 -15.07 -2.29
N ASN A 85 4.61 -16.16 -2.60
CA ASN A 85 3.38 -16.10 -3.38
C ASN A 85 2.32 -15.20 -2.74
N PHE A 86 1.95 -15.48 -1.48
CA PHE A 86 0.92 -14.73 -0.76
C PHE A 86 1.28 -13.25 -0.64
N LYS A 87 2.52 -12.96 -0.21
CA LYS A 87 3.04 -11.59 -0.13
C LYS A 87 2.91 -10.87 -1.48
N SER A 88 3.34 -11.49 -2.57
CA SER A 88 3.40 -10.83 -3.88
C SER A 88 2.02 -10.65 -4.50
N ILE A 89 1.09 -11.60 -4.33
CA ILE A 89 -0.32 -11.42 -4.76
C ILE A 89 -0.97 -10.22 -4.05
N ARG A 90 -0.81 -10.13 -2.72
CA ARG A 90 -1.36 -9.02 -1.95
C ARG A 90 -0.64 -7.72 -2.24
N GLY A 91 0.69 -7.75 -2.40
CA GLY A 91 1.50 -6.61 -2.79
C GLY A 91 1.08 -6.02 -4.14
N ASN A 92 0.78 -6.87 -5.12
CA ASN A 92 0.26 -6.42 -6.42
C ASN A 92 -1.09 -5.72 -6.28
N SER A 93 -1.99 -6.29 -5.48
CA SER A 93 -3.30 -5.71 -5.17
C SER A 93 -3.16 -4.35 -4.46
N PHE A 94 -2.22 -4.24 -3.51
CA PHE A 94 -1.89 -2.99 -2.83
C PHE A 94 -1.42 -1.93 -3.82
N VAL A 95 -0.44 -2.25 -4.68
CA VAL A 95 0.10 -1.31 -5.67
C VAL A 95 -0.99 -0.76 -6.57
N LYS A 96 -1.89 -1.64 -7.07
CA LYS A 96 -3.02 -1.23 -7.90
C LYS A 96 -3.94 -0.26 -7.17
N ALA A 97 -4.30 -0.58 -5.93
CA ALA A 97 -5.23 0.21 -5.14
C ALA A 97 -4.65 1.59 -4.78
N ILE A 98 -3.39 1.66 -4.35
CA ILE A 98 -2.72 2.94 -4.04
C ILE A 98 -2.52 3.78 -5.29
N SER A 99 -2.13 3.19 -6.43
CA SER A 99 -2.01 3.93 -7.68
C SER A 99 -3.33 4.59 -8.09
N GLN A 100 -4.46 3.88 -7.94
CA GLN A 100 -5.79 4.43 -8.19
C GLN A 100 -6.16 5.54 -7.20
N PHE A 101 -5.90 5.32 -5.91
CA PHE A 101 -6.16 6.31 -4.87
C PHE A 101 -5.40 7.62 -5.13
N MET A 102 -4.08 7.54 -5.36
CA MET A 102 -3.25 8.70 -5.64
C MET A 102 -3.75 9.43 -6.89
N LYS A 103 -4.03 8.74 -8.00
CA LYS A 103 -4.60 9.38 -9.19
C LYS A 103 -5.92 10.11 -8.93
N SER A 104 -6.74 9.61 -8.01
CA SER A 104 -8.05 10.20 -7.69
C SER A 104 -8.01 11.38 -6.71
N LYS A 105 -6.94 11.49 -5.93
CA LYS A 105 -6.83 12.46 -4.82
C LYS A 105 -5.80 13.55 -5.03
N THR A 106 -5.07 13.52 -6.14
CA THR A 106 -3.99 14.47 -6.38
C THR A 106 -4.11 15.12 -7.74
N VAL A 107 -3.91 16.44 -7.77
CA VAL A 107 -4.04 17.26 -8.97
C VAL A 107 -2.69 17.38 -9.65
N LEU A 108 -2.69 17.18 -10.97
CA LEU A 108 -1.52 17.39 -11.83
C LEU A 108 -0.99 18.82 -11.68
N GLY A 109 0.33 18.96 -11.48
CA GLY A 109 1.02 20.25 -11.43
C GLY A 109 1.25 20.84 -10.04
N THR A 110 0.79 20.20 -8.95
CA THR A 110 1.16 20.64 -7.59
C THR A 110 2.57 20.21 -7.21
N LYS A 111 3.17 20.88 -6.22
CA LYS A 111 4.49 20.53 -5.68
C LYS A 111 4.51 19.08 -5.20
N TYR A 112 3.48 18.64 -4.50
CA TYR A 112 3.34 17.24 -4.07
C TYR A 112 3.25 16.27 -5.27
N TYR A 113 2.53 16.61 -6.34
CA TYR A 113 2.49 15.78 -7.55
C TYR A 113 3.89 15.63 -8.18
N ASN A 114 4.60 16.74 -8.39
CA ASN A 114 5.88 16.76 -9.08
C ASN A 114 7.02 16.17 -8.25
N GLU A 115 7.04 16.39 -6.93
CA GLU A 115 8.12 15.88 -6.06
C GLU A 115 7.84 14.47 -5.53
N THR A 116 6.56 14.10 -5.37
CA THR A 116 6.18 12.84 -4.70
C THR A 116 5.59 11.84 -5.70
N ILE A 117 4.59 12.20 -6.50
CA ILE A 117 3.85 11.19 -7.30
C ILE A 117 4.67 10.59 -8.43
N GLU A 118 5.54 11.35 -9.09
CA GLU A 118 6.43 10.79 -10.11
C GLU A 118 7.36 9.71 -9.52
N THR A 119 7.98 10.01 -8.38
CA THR A 119 8.81 9.08 -7.61
C THR A 119 7.99 7.85 -7.17
N TRP A 120 6.77 8.07 -6.67
CA TRP A 120 5.87 6.98 -6.29
C TRP A 120 5.43 6.13 -7.48
N SER A 121 5.18 6.73 -8.64
CA SER A 121 4.79 6.02 -9.87
C SER A 121 5.90 5.06 -10.32
N ASN A 122 7.15 5.50 -10.25
CA ASN A 122 8.31 4.66 -10.55
C ASN A 122 8.47 3.55 -9.51
N CYS A 123 8.45 3.87 -8.21
CA CYS A 123 8.53 2.89 -7.13
C CYS A 123 7.41 1.83 -7.20
N LEU A 124 6.16 2.26 -7.42
CA LEU A 124 5.01 1.36 -7.56
C LEU A 124 5.15 0.46 -8.79
N SER A 125 5.70 0.99 -9.90
CA SER A 125 5.94 0.20 -11.11
C SER A 125 7.02 -0.87 -10.89
N GLU A 126 8.12 -0.51 -10.23
CA GLU A 126 9.18 -1.46 -9.85
C GLU A 126 8.68 -2.53 -8.88
N MET A 127 7.92 -2.12 -7.85
CA MET A 127 7.28 -3.07 -6.92
C MET A 127 6.35 -4.02 -7.64
N LYS A 128 5.51 -3.50 -8.56
CA LYS A 128 4.61 -4.34 -9.36
C LYS A 128 5.38 -5.35 -10.20
N ALA A 129 6.42 -4.91 -10.89
CA ALA A 129 7.26 -5.80 -11.71
C ALA A 129 7.89 -6.91 -10.85
N LYS A 130 8.37 -6.57 -9.66
CA LYS A 130 8.91 -7.55 -8.72
C LYS A 130 7.86 -8.54 -8.23
N PHE A 131 6.66 -8.08 -7.90
CA PHE A 131 5.57 -8.96 -7.50
C PHE A 131 5.10 -9.87 -8.64
N ASP A 132 5.01 -9.36 -9.88
CA ASP A 132 4.67 -10.17 -11.05
C ASP A 132 5.71 -11.28 -11.28
N GLU A 133 7.00 -10.96 -11.16
CA GLU A 133 8.09 -11.92 -11.24
C GLU A 133 7.95 -13.00 -10.15
N ASP A 134 7.78 -12.60 -8.89
CA ASP A 134 7.66 -13.51 -7.76
C ASP A 134 6.43 -14.42 -7.88
N ILE A 135 5.29 -13.90 -8.33
CA ILE A 135 4.07 -14.68 -8.58
C ILE A 135 4.33 -15.72 -9.67
N SER A 136 5.03 -15.35 -10.75
CA SER A 136 5.32 -16.26 -11.85
C SER A 136 6.19 -17.45 -11.42
N LYS A 137 7.18 -17.20 -10.55
CA LYS A 137 8.13 -18.20 -10.05
C LYS A 137 7.57 -19.05 -8.93
N ASN A 138 6.68 -18.50 -8.12
CA ASN A 138 6.19 -19.13 -6.89
C ASN A 138 4.68 -19.39 -6.96
N ARG A 139 4.11 -19.78 -8.12
CA ARG A 139 2.67 -20.12 -8.18
C ARG A 139 2.36 -21.23 -7.17
N MET A 140 1.17 -21.20 -6.56
CA MET A 140 0.85 -22.14 -5.47
C MET A 140 1.05 -23.61 -5.85
N HIS A 141 0.65 -24.02 -7.06
CA HIS A 141 0.90 -25.38 -7.55
C HIS A 141 2.39 -25.75 -7.63
N MET A 142 3.30 -24.79 -7.86
CA MET A 142 4.76 -25.03 -7.82
C MET A 142 5.23 -25.23 -6.40
N CYS A 143 4.66 -24.48 -5.45
CA CYS A 143 4.95 -24.64 -4.04
C CYS A 143 4.47 -26.00 -3.53
N ASP A 144 3.27 -26.45 -3.93
CA ASP A 144 2.69 -27.74 -3.50
C ASP A 144 3.58 -28.94 -3.87
N LEU A 145 4.28 -28.86 -5.01
CA LEU A 145 5.24 -29.89 -5.45
C LEU A 145 6.44 -30.04 -4.51
N LEU A 146 6.76 -29.01 -3.71
CA LEU A 146 7.88 -29.05 -2.76
C LEU A 146 7.56 -29.88 -1.51
N VAL A 147 6.32 -30.31 -1.33
CA VAL A 147 5.84 -31.04 -0.14
C VAL A 147 4.99 -32.27 -0.48
N ASP A 148 5.23 -32.89 -1.63
CA ASP A 148 4.59 -34.15 -2.02
C ASP A 148 5.20 -35.36 -1.26
N PRO A 149 4.42 -36.26 -0.63
CA PRO A 149 2.97 -36.26 -0.46
C PRO A 149 2.47 -35.16 0.48
N TYR A 150 1.39 -34.49 0.08
CA TYR A 150 0.79 -33.34 0.76
C TYR A 150 0.50 -33.65 2.25
N PRO A 151 1.19 -32.98 3.20
CA PRO A 151 1.12 -33.35 4.60
C PRO A 151 -0.23 -32.97 5.25
N PRO A 152 -0.74 -33.79 6.19
CA PRO A 152 -1.89 -33.43 6.99
C PRO A 152 -1.71 -32.09 7.71
N GLY A 153 -2.73 -31.23 7.66
CA GLY A 153 -2.70 -29.91 8.31
C GLY A 153 -2.08 -28.79 7.48
N LEU A 154 -1.49 -29.05 6.32
CA LEU A 154 -0.91 -28.00 5.47
C LEU A 154 -1.96 -26.97 5.02
N ARG A 155 -3.19 -27.42 4.74
CA ARG A 155 -4.32 -26.53 4.45
C ARG A 155 -4.65 -25.56 5.60
N ASN A 156 -4.47 -25.99 6.85
CA ASN A 156 -4.68 -25.09 8.00
C ASN A 156 -3.60 -24.01 8.05
N LEU A 157 -2.35 -24.37 7.74
CA LEU A 157 -1.25 -23.43 7.63
C LEU A 157 -1.45 -22.44 6.47
N GLU A 158 -1.93 -22.88 5.31
CA GLU A 158 -2.28 -21.99 4.21
C GLU A 158 -3.38 -21.00 4.60
N ASN A 159 -4.40 -21.44 5.34
CA ASN A 159 -5.45 -20.56 5.82
C ASN A 159 -4.90 -19.46 6.76
N THR A 160 -3.87 -19.76 7.57
CA THR A 160 -3.25 -18.74 8.42
C THR A 160 -2.36 -17.78 7.62
N PHE A 161 -1.72 -18.24 6.54
CA PHE A 161 -1.07 -17.36 5.56
C PHE A 161 -2.06 -16.39 4.94
N VAL A 162 -3.17 -16.91 4.37
CA VAL A 162 -4.23 -16.09 3.77
C VAL A 162 -4.67 -15.01 4.74
N LYS A 163 -5.02 -15.39 5.98
CA LYS A 163 -5.49 -14.47 7.01
C LYS A 163 -4.45 -13.38 7.32
N TYR A 164 -3.20 -13.76 7.57
CA TYR A 164 -2.16 -12.79 7.90
C TYR A 164 -1.91 -11.79 6.76
N TYR A 165 -1.78 -12.27 5.52
CA TYR A 165 -1.48 -11.40 4.39
C TYR A 165 -2.67 -10.52 4.00
N ASP A 166 -3.92 -10.97 4.19
CA ASP A 166 -5.12 -10.15 3.96
C ASP A 166 -5.25 -9.04 5.00
N GLU A 167 -5.05 -9.34 6.29
CA GLU A 167 -5.01 -8.32 7.36
C GLU A 167 -3.89 -7.30 7.12
N ASN A 168 -2.71 -7.77 6.71
CA ASN A 168 -1.57 -6.90 6.39
C ASN A 168 -1.85 -6.01 5.18
N LEU A 169 -2.48 -6.55 4.13
CA LEU A 169 -2.93 -5.77 2.97
C LEU A 169 -3.88 -4.65 3.39
N ALA A 170 -4.92 -4.99 4.16
CA ALA A 170 -5.91 -4.02 4.63
C ALA A 170 -5.26 -2.93 5.48
N TYR A 171 -4.43 -3.30 6.46
CA TYR A 171 -3.70 -2.35 7.29
C TYR A 171 -2.80 -1.43 6.45
N SER A 172 -1.98 -2.01 5.58
CA SER A 172 -1.04 -1.27 4.74
C SER A 172 -1.74 -0.30 3.80
N HIS A 173 -2.86 -0.70 3.22
CA HIS A 173 -3.68 0.17 2.37
C HIS A 173 -4.17 1.40 3.16
N TRP A 174 -4.81 1.18 4.29
CA TRP A 174 -5.36 2.27 5.10
C TRP A 174 -4.30 3.17 5.71
N PHE A 175 -3.13 2.61 6.04
CA PHE A 175 -1.98 3.37 6.51
C PHE A 175 -1.50 4.36 5.45
N HIS A 176 -1.33 3.91 4.21
CA HIS A 176 -0.90 4.80 3.13
C HIS A 176 -1.95 5.85 2.77
N VAL A 177 -3.23 5.50 2.80
CA VAL A 177 -4.32 6.47 2.65
C VAL A 177 -4.25 7.52 3.76
N HIS A 178 -4.05 7.10 5.02
CA HIS A 178 -3.90 8.03 6.15
C HIS A 178 -2.74 9.01 5.97
N GLU A 179 -1.57 8.52 5.56
CA GLU A 179 -0.39 9.37 5.33
C GLU A 179 -0.64 10.36 4.19
N ALA A 180 -1.21 9.90 3.08
CA ALA A 180 -1.55 10.78 1.96
C ALA A 180 -2.55 11.88 2.37
N LEU A 181 -3.58 11.54 3.14
CA LEU A 181 -4.53 12.54 3.65
C LEU A 181 -3.88 13.52 4.63
N SER A 182 -2.91 13.06 5.45
CA SER A 182 -2.15 13.94 6.35
C SER A 182 -1.34 14.95 5.57
N HIS A 183 -0.63 14.52 4.52
CA HIS A 183 0.12 15.43 3.65
C HIS A 183 -0.77 16.46 2.96
N ILE A 184 -1.97 16.07 2.50
CA ILE A 184 -2.94 17.01 1.90
C ILE A 184 -3.40 18.06 2.92
N ILE A 185 -3.66 17.66 4.16
CA ILE A 185 -4.03 18.60 5.24
C ILE A 185 -2.88 19.55 5.54
N ASP A 186 -1.66 19.02 5.70
CA ASP A 186 -0.48 19.81 6.04
C ASP A 186 -0.13 20.82 4.93
N GLU A 187 -0.24 20.43 3.65
CA GLU A 187 -0.06 21.33 2.52
C GLU A 187 -1.12 22.43 2.54
N HIS A 188 -2.39 22.11 2.79
CA HIS A 188 -3.44 23.12 2.90
C HIS A 188 -3.21 24.10 4.06
N GLU A 189 -2.77 23.63 5.23
CA GLU A 189 -2.60 24.47 6.42
C GLU A 189 -1.32 25.32 6.38
N ASN A 190 -0.26 24.82 5.74
CA ASN A 190 1.07 25.44 5.79
C ASN A 190 1.55 26.05 4.46
N SER A 191 0.79 25.94 3.37
CA SER A 191 1.13 26.54 2.05
C SER A 191 1.00 28.07 1.98
N GLY A 192 0.66 28.74 3.09
CA GLY A 192 0.77 30.21 3.18
C GLY A 192 -0.25 31.00 2.37
N ILE A 193 -1.40 30.41 2.02
CA ILE A 193 -2.53 31.12 1.42
C ILE A 193 -3.56 31.39 2.52
N LEU A 194 -3.35 32.47 3.28
CA LEU A 194 -4.36 33.14 4.11
C LEU A 194 -4.41 34.61 3.74
#